data_AF-A0A2P4WZD0-F1
#
_entry.id   AF-A0A2P4WZD0-F1
#
_cell.length_a   1.000
_cell.length_b   1.000
_cell.length_c   1.000
_cell.angle_alpha   90.00
_cell.angle_beta   90.00
_cell.angle_gamma   90.00
#
_symmetry.space_group_name_H-M   'P 1'
#
loop_
_entity.id
_entity.type
_entity.pdbx_description
1 polymer ?
#
loop_
_entity_poly.entity_id
_entity_poly.type
_entity_poly.pdbx_seq_one_letter_code
_entity_poly.pdbx_strand_id
1 'polypeptide(L)'
;MTSKSSSVPVLPPRYSSRLFRSSFATCFSVVGAVRSELWGCAFVALVVLFTSLNYWRNPVKGWRRTVDMTAVFGAAVYHAYCCVVVCQDPLVQVLYALVVANSGYCYMQARKAPNQDVSSAWHCGLHLLGNAANMLLYLGISM
;
A
#
# COMPACT_ATOMS: atom_id res chain seq x y z
N MET A 1 -21.11 9.89 31.69
CA MET A 1 -19.66 9.58 31.73
C MET A 1 -19.40 8.35 30.87
N THR A 2 -19.03 8.52 29.60
CA THR A 2 -18.63 7.40 28.75
C THR A 2 -17.18 7.03 29.05
N SER A 3 -17.00 5.87 29.67
CA SER A 3 -15.71 5.20 29.82
C SER A 3 -14.98 5.18 28.47
N LYS A 4 -13.94 6.00 28.32
CA LYS A 4 -12.97 5.87 27.23
C LYS A 4 -12.16 4.61 27.51
N SER A 5 -12.67 3.46 27.07
CA SER A 5 -11.83 2.29 26.83
C SER A 5 -10.71 2.71 25.90
N SER A 6 -9.51 2.91 26.43
CA SER A 6 -8.31 3.12 25.64
C SER A 6 -8.10 1.86 24.81
N SER A 7 -8.48 1.91 23.54
CA SER A 7 -8.35 0.76 22.65
C SER A 7 -6.87 0.37 22.55
N VAL A 8 -6.57 -0.85 22.99
CA VAL A 8 -5.20 -1.38 23.03
C VAL A 8 -4.64 -1.43 21.60
N PRO A 9 -3.45 -0.86 21.34
CA PRO A 9 -2.80 -0.94 20.04
C PRO A 9 -2.57 -2.39 19.59
N VAL A 10 -2.73 -2.64 18.29
CA VAL A 10 -2.55 -3.96 17.65
C VAL A 10 -1.07 -4.34 17.55
N LEU A 11 -0.18 -3.35 17.56
CA LEU A 11 1.27 -3.52 17.49
C LEU A 11 1.98 -2.66 18.53
N PRO A 12 3.08 -3.15 19.13
CA PRO A 12 4.02 -2.34 19.89
C PRO A 12 4.48 -1.09 19.10
N PRO A 13 4.82 0.02 19.79
CA PRO A 13 5.23 1.27 19.17
C PRO A 13 6.37 1.14 18.15
N ARG A 14 7.34 0.23 18.41
CA ARG A 14 8.47 -0.01 17.51
C ARG A 14 8.03 -0.49 16.12
N TYR A 15 7.13 -1.46 16.06
CA TYR A 15 6.69 -2.08 14.81
C TYR A 15 5.65 -1.21 14.09
N SER A 16 4.75 -0.56 14.84
CA SER A 16 3.83 0.42 14.24
C SER A 16 4.55 1.63 13.66
N SER A 17 5.60 2.15 14.33
CA SER A 17 6.44 3.23 13.79
C SER A 17 7.17 2.83 12.52
N ARG A 18 7.60 1.56 12.42
CA ARG A 18 8.20 1.02 11.18
C ARG A 18 7.19 1.07 10.02
N LEU A 19 5.95 0.65 10.26
CA LEU A 19 4.90 0.65 9.24
C LEU A 19 4.46 2.06 8.86
N PHE A 20 4.34 2.95 9.85
CA PHE A 20 4.08 4.37 9.61
C PHE A 20 5.15 5.01 8.72
N ARG A 21 6.43 4.75 9.00
CA ARG A 21 7.55 5.27 8.17
C ARG A 21 7.54 4.67 6.78
N SER A 22 7.32 3.36 6.65
CA SER A 22 7.32 2.72 5.33
C SER A 22 6.12 3.11 4.48
N SER A 23 5.00 3.57 5.06
CA SER A 23 3.88 4.15 4.28
C SER A 23 4.28 5.39 3.47
N PHE A 24 5.32 6.14 3.88
CA PHE A 24 5.83 7.24 3.06
C PHE A 24 6.45 6.80 1.73
N ALA A 25 6.72 5.50 1.53
CA ALA A 25 7.10 4.99 0.21
C ALA A 25 6.01 5.29 -0.85
N THR A 26 4.75 5.45 -0.45
CA THR A 26 3.66 5.82 -1.37
C THR A 26 3.79 7.25 -1.91
N CYS A 27 4.60 8.11 -1.28
CA CYS A 27 4.96 9.41 -1.89
C CYS A 27 5.63 9.24 -3.26
N PHE A 28 6.42 8.18 -3.47
CA PHE A 28 7.02 7.92 -4.78
C PHE A 28 5.94 7.65 -5.84
N SER A 29 4.92 6.86 -5.52
CA SER A 29 3.80 6.62 -6.44
C SER A 29 3.00 7.90 -6.70
N VAL A 30 2.74 8.72 -5.69
CA VAL A 30 2.06 10.01 -5.89
C VAL A 30 2.86 10.90 -6.83
N VAL A 31 4.15 11.10 -6.56
CA VAL A 31 5.02 11.95 -7.39
C VAL A 31 5.18 11.39 -8.79
N GLY A 32 5.34 10.07 -8.92
CA GLY A 32 5.44 9.38 -10.20
C GLY A 32 4.19 9.56 -11.05
N ALA A 33 3.01 9.31 -10.48
CA ALA A 33 1.74 9.49 -11.17
C ALA A 33 1.50 10.95 -11.60
N VAL A 34 1.83 11.92 -10.75
CA VAL A 34 1.71 13.36 -11.09
C VAL A 34 2.64 13.73 -12.24
N ARG A 35 3.90 13.27 -12.22
CA ARG A 35 4.85 13.53 -13.31
C ARG A 35 4.45 12.90 -14.64
N SER A 36 3.74 11.79 -14.57
CA SER A 36 3.16 11.08 -15.71
C SER A 36 1.77 11.59 -16.12
N GLU A 37 1.26 12.64 -15.50
CA GLU A 37 -0.10 13.18 -15.72
C GLU A 37 -1.24 12.15 -15.49
N LEU A 38 -0.95 11.09 -14.72
CA LEU A 38 -1.91 10.03 -14.38
C LEU A 38 -2.71 10.41 -13.13
N TRP A 39 -3.56 11.42 -13.26
CA TRP A 39 -4.29 12.03 -12.13
C TRP A 39 -5.14 11.05 -11.32
N GLY A 40 -5.78 10.09 -11.98
CA GLY A 40 -6.55 9.04 -11.29
C GLY A 40 -5.66 8.16 -10.40
N CYS A 41 -4.48 7.77 -10.91
CA CYS A 41 -3.48 7.02 -10.16
C CYS A 41 -2.93 7.85 -8.99
N ALA A 42 -2.64 9.13 -9.23
CA ALA A 42 -2.17 10.05 -8.19
C ALA A 42 -3.19 10.20 -7.07
N PHE A 43 -4.48 10.34 -7.42
CA PHE A 43 -5.57 10.43 -6.46
C PHE A 43 -5.67 9.20 -5.58
N VAL A 44 -5.75 7.99 -6.16
CA VAL A 44 -5.87 6.77 -5.35
C VAL A 44 -4.61 6.50 -4.51
N ALA A 45 -3.41 6.86 -5.00
CA ALA A 45 -2.18 6.76 -4.22
C ALA A 45 -2.16 7.75 -3.04
N LEU A 46 -2.66 8.98 -3.22
CA LEU A 46 -2.81 9.96 -2.14
C LEU A 46 -3.80 9.48 -1.07
N VAL A 47 -4.93 8.89 -1.49
CA VAL A 47 -5.91 8.31 -0.56
C VAL A 47 -5.24 7.21 0.27
N VAL A 48 -4.53 6.27 -0.35
CA VAL A 48 -3.78 5.22 0.36
C VAL A 48 -2.77 5.81 1.34
N LEU A 49 -1.96 6.79 0.91
CA LEU A 49 -0.98 7.43 1.78
C LEU A 49 -1.64 8.02 3.03
N PHE A 50 -2.70 8.80 2.86
CA PHE A 50 -3.37 9.44 3.99
C PHE A 50 -4.08 8.45 4.90
N THR A 51 -4.75 7.43 4.36
CA THR A 51 -5.41 6.42 5.19
C THR A 51 -4.41 5.58 5.97
N SER A 52 -3.29 5.21 5.34
CA SER A 52 -2.23 4.42 5.97
C SER A 52 -1.52 5.20 7.07
N LEU A 53 -1.14 6.46 6.82
CA LEU A 53 -0.56 7.31 7.87
C LEU A 53 -1.54 7.54 9.03
N ASN A 54 -2.83 7.77 8.72
CA ASN A 54 -3.87 7.96 9.73
C ASN A 54 -4.12 6.71 10.57
N TYR A 55 -3.98 5.52 10.00
CA TYR A 55 -4.11 4.26 10.74
C TYR A 55 -2.84 3.96 11.55
N TRP A 56 -1.66 3.94 10.91
CA TRP A 56 -0.41 3.49 11.52
C TRP A 56 0.14 4.40 12.61
N ARG A 57 -0.28 5.68 12.67
CA ARG A 57 0.07 6.57 13.82
C ARG A 57 -0.44 6.07 15.17
N ASN A 58 -1.55 5.32 15.16
CA ASN A 58 -2.11 4.68 16.35
C ASN A 58 -2.98 3.48 15.92
N PRO A 59 -2.38 2.31 15.67
CA PRO A 59 -3.08 1.19 15.05
C PRO A 59 -3.92 0.46 16.08
N VAL A 60 -5.20 0.78 16.14
CA VAL A 60 -6.20 0.10 16.98
C VAL A 60 -7.23 -0.58 16.08
N LYS A 61 -7.81 -1.69 16.53
CA LYS A 61 -8.93 -2.30 15.80
C LYS A 61 -10.09 -1.28 15.71
N GLY A 62 -10.66 -1.10 14.52
CA GLY A 62 -11.76 -0.18 14.30
C GLY A 62 -11.82 0.36 12.88
N TRP A 63 -12.67 1.36 12.66
CA TRP A 63 -13.00 1.89 11.33
C TRP A 63 -11.80 2.44 10.56
N ARG A 64 -10.81 3.04 11.23
CA ARG A 64 -9.58 3.55 10.56
C ARG A 64 -8.85 2.45 9.80
N ARG A 65 -8.81 1.24 10.37
CA ARG A 65 -8.23 0.06 9.72
C ARG A 65 -9.06 -0.34 8.51
N THR A 66 -10.39 -0.36 8.65
CA THR A 66 -11.29 -0.70 7.54
C THR A 66 -11.10 0.26 6.38
N VAL A 67 -11.10 1.57 6.64
CA VAL A 67 -10.89 2.60 5.62
C VAL A 67 -9.54 2.44 4.92
N ASP A 68 -8.46 2.20 5.67
CA ASP A 68 -7.13 1.95 5.10
C ASP A 68 -7.11 0.69 4.21
N MET A 69 -7.64 -0.43 4.69
CA MET A 69 -7.70 -1.66 3.89
C MET A 69 -8.58 -1.50 2.64
N THR A 70 -9.70 -0.78 2.73
CA THR A 70 -10.56 -0.48 1.58
C THR A 70 -9.84 0.42 0.57
N ALA A 71 -9.11 1.44 1.02
CA ALA A 71 -8.32 2.31 0.15
C ALA A 71 -7.23 1.53 -0.60
N VAL A 72 -6.47 0.69 0.11
CA VAL A 72 -5.43 -0.17 -0.50
C VAL A 72 -6.03 -1.12 -1.53
N PHE A 73 -7.14 -1.79 -1.20
CA PHE A 73 -7.81 -2.71 -2.12
C PHE A 73 -8.37 -1.99 -3.34
N GLY A 74 -9.05 -0.86 -3.15
CA GLY A 74 -9.59 -0.05 -4.24
C GLY A 74 -8.49 0.49 -5.16
N ALA A 75 -7.38 0.97 -4.59
CA ALA A 75 -6.23 1.38 -5.38
C ALA A 75 -5.61 0.21 -6.16
N ALA A 76 -5.49 -0.97 -5.58
CA ALA A 76 -5.00 -2.16 -6.28
C ALA A 76 -5.89 -2.55 -7.47
N VAL A 77 -7.22 -2.51 -7.30
CA VAL A 77 -8.18 -2.76 -8.38
C VAL A 77 -8.07 -1.70 -9.48
N TYR A 78 -7.96 -0.43 -9.11
CA TYR A 78 -7.81 0.66 -10.09
C TYR A 78 -6.51 0.53 -10.91
N HIS A 79 -5.38 0.24 -10.26
CA HIS A 79 -4.12 0.02 -10.99
C HIS A 79 -4.15 -1.25 -11.84
N ALA A 80 -4.81 -2.32 -11.39
CA ALA A 80 -5.03 -3.51 -12.21
C ALA A 80 -5.88 -3.20 -13.46
N TYR A 81 -6.92 -2.38 -13.32
CA TYR A 81 -7.68 -1.88 -14.47
C TYR A 81 -6.79 -1.07 -15.42
N CYS A 82 -5.97 -0.14 -14.91
CA CYS A 82 -5.03 0.61 -15.74
C CYS A 82 -4.03 -0.31 -16.45
N CYS A 83 -3.53 -1.35 -15.78
CA CYS A 83 -2.63 -2.33 -16.38
C CYS A 83 -3.30 -3.09 -17.53
N VAL A 84 -4.55 -3.53 -17.39
CA VAL A 84 -5.21 -4.36 -18.40
C VAL A 84 -5.78 -3.54 -19.55
N VAL A 85 -6.28 -2.33 -19.27
CA VAL A 85 -7.07 -1.56 -20.24
C VAL A 85 -6.29 -0.37 -20.82
N VAL A 86 -5.42 0.26 -20.03
CA VAL A 86 -4.72 1.49 -20.43
C VAL A 86 -3.32 1.18 -20.94
N CYS A 87 -2.54 0.38 -20.20
CA CYS A 87 -1.19 -0.01 -20.59
C CYS A 87 -1.20 -0.91 -21.84
N GLN A 88 -0.54 -0.47 -22.91
CA GLN A 88 -0.47 -1.23 -24.16
C GLN A 88 0.77 -2.13 -24.28
N ASP A 89 1.78 -1.93 -23.41
CA ASP A 89 3.01 -2.72 -23.42
C ASP A 89 2.81 -4.07 -22.69
N PRO A 90 2.85 -5.23 -23.40
CA PRO A 90 2.65 -6.53 -22.79
C PRO A 90 3.76 -6.92 -21.81
N LEU A 91 5.00 -6.47 -22.03
CA LEU A 91 6.11 -6.75 -21.12
C LEU A 91 5.86 -6.06 -19.78
N VAL A 92 5.42 -4.79 -19.80
CA VAL A 92 5.06 -4.06 -18.58
C VAL A 92 3.89 -4.75 -17.87
N GLN A 93 2.88 -5.22 -18.59
CA GLN A 93 1.75 -5.93 -17.98
C GLN A 93 2.21 -7.20 -17.24
N VAL A 94 3.07 -8.01 -17.87
CA VAL A 94 3.62 -9.23 -17.24
C VAL A 94 4.47 -8.88 -16.02
N LEU A 95 5.38 -7.92 -16.16
CA LEU A 95 6.23 -7.48 -15.05
C LEU A 95 5.40 -6.92 -13.88
N TYR A 96 4.38 -6.10 -14.18
CA TYR A 96 3.44 -5.59 -13.17
C TYR A 96 2.76 -6.74 -12.44
N ALA A 97 2.21 -7.72 -13.15
CA ALA A 97 1.55 -8.87 -12.55
C ALA A 97 2.50 -9.66 -11.63
N LEU A 98 3.75 -9.86 -12.04
CA LEU A 98 4.77 -10.53 -11.22
C LEU A 98 5.12 -9.74 -9.95
N VAL A 99 5.28 -8.41 -10.03
CA VAL A 99 5.58 -7.60 -8.84
C VAL A 99 4.38 -7.54 -7.89
N VAL A 100 3.15 -7.42 -8.41
CA VAL A 100 1.92 -7.48 -7.60
C VAL A 100 1.78 -8.85 -6.92
N ALA A 101 2.04 -9.94 -7.63
CA ALA A 101 2.03 -11.28 -7.04
C ALA A 101 3.04 -11.42 -5.90
N ASN A 102 4.26 -10.89 -6.06
CA ASN A 102 5.27 -10.86 -4.99
C ASN A 102 4.85 -9.97 -3.80
N SER A 103 4.17 -8.85 -4.04
CA SER A 103 3.58 -8.03 -2.97
C SER A 103 2.50 -8.81 -2.19
N GLY A 104 1.66 -9.56 -2.89
CA GLY A 104 0.70 -10.50 -2.30
C GLY A 104 1.38 -11.59 -1.48
N TYR A 105 2.49 -12.13 -1.97
CA TYR A 105 3.32 -13.09 -1.22
C TYR A 105 3.88 -12.46 0.08
N CYS A 106 4.38 -11.22 0.03
CA CYS A 106 4.80 -10.49 1.23
C CYS A 106 3.66 -10.35 2.25
N TYR A 107 2.43 -10.07 1.79
CA TYR A 107 1.25 -10.05 2.67
C TYR A 107 1.03 -11.41 3.34
N MET A 108 1.03 -12.49 2.55
CA MET A 108 0.84 -13.84 3.08
C MET A 108 1.89 -14.20 4.13
N GLN A 109 3.16 -13.86 3.89
CA GLN A 109 4.23 -14.11 4.84
C GLN A 109 4.13 -13.24 6.09
N ALA A 110 3.69 -11.98 5.96
CA ALA A 110 3.39 -11.14 7.13
C ALA A 110 2.31 -11.77 8.04
N ARG A 111 1.33 -12.48 7.46
CA ARG A 111 0.26 -13.18 8.21
C ARG A 111 0.72 -14.48 8.87
N LYS A 112 1.71 -15.16 8.29
CA LYS A 112 2.28 -16.42 8.81
C LYS A 112 3.49 -16.22 9.72
N ALA A 113 3.98 -14.99 9.85
CA ALA A 113 5.19 -14.68 10.60
C ALA A 113 5.10 -15.13 12.07
N PRO A 114 6.19 -15.66 12.63
CA PRO A 114 6.22 -16.20 14.00
C PRO A 114 6.15 -15.10 15.08
N ASN A 115 6.45 -13.85 14.72
CA ASN A 115 6.40 -12.72 15.62
C ASN A 115 6.11 -11.40 14.86
N GLN A 116 5.83 -10.34 15.62
CA GLN A 116 5.45 -9.03 15.09
C GLN A 116 6.61 -8.29 14.39
N ASP A 117 7.87 -8.59 14.73
CA ASP A 117 9.03 -8.01 14.06
C ASP A 117 9.09 -8.48 12.61
N VAL A 118 9.09 -9.80 12.41
CA VAL A 118 9.11 -10.44 11.09
C VAL A 118 7.84 -10.08 10.31
N SER A 119 6.68 -10.07 10.97
CA SER A 119 5.41 -9.65 10.35
C SER A 119 5.48 -8.23 9.79
N SER A 120 5.98 -7.28 10.60
CA SER A 120 6.10 -5.88 10.18
C SER A 120 7.17 -5.67 9.11
N ALA A 121 8.24 -6.47 9.10
CA ALA A 121 9.24 -6.44 8.02
C ALA A 121 8.64 -6.90 6.68
N TRP A 122 7.91 -8.01 6.66
CA TRP A 122 7.19 -8.48 5.46
C TRP A 122 6.15 -7.47 4.97
N HIS A 123 5.44 -6.79 5.89
CA HIS A 123 4.51 -5.74 5.52
C HIS A 123 5.22 -4.52 4.90
N CYS A 124 6.44 -4.19 5.34
CA CYS A 124 7.26 -3.17 4.65
C CYS A 124 7.65 -3.64 3.25
N GLY A 125 7.92 -4.94 3.07
CA GLY A 125 8.11 -5.53 1.74
C GLY A 125 6.89 -5.33 0.83
N LEU A 126 5.67 -5.51 1.37
CA LEU A 126 4.44 -5.20 0.65
C LEU A 126 4.36 -3.71 0.25
N HIS A 127 4.70 -2.77 1.15
CA HIS A 127 4.74 -1.35 0.78
C HIS A 127 5.74 -1.10 -0.35
N LEU A 128 6.95 -1.66 -0.26
CA LEU A 128 7.99 -1.46 -1.26
C LEU A 128 7.58 -2.01 -2.62
N LEU A 129 7.17 -3.28 -2.69
CA LEU A 129 6.80 -3.95 -3.94
C LEU A 129 5.51 -3.37 -4.53
N GLY A 130 4.51 -3.04 -3.71
CA GLY A 130 3.29 -2.40 -4.17
C GLY A 130 3.57 -1.06 -4.85
N ASN A 131 4.41 -0.21 -4.23
CA ASN A 131 4.76 1.08 -4.83
C ASN A 131 5.71 0.91 -6.04
N ALA A 132 6.59 -0.10 -6.05
CA ALA A 132 7.42 -0.41 -7.22
C ALA A 132 6.56 -0.86 -8.42
N ALA A 133 5.53 -1.68 -8.20
CA ALA A 133 4.57 -2.06 -9.24
C ALA A 133 3.85 -0.84 -9.82
N ASN A 134 3.41 0.08 -8.96
CA ASN A 134 2.80 1.33 -9.40
C ASN A 134 3.76 2.15 -10.28
N MET A 135 5.01 2.33 -9.86
CA MET A 135 6.00 3.09 -10.63
C MET A 135 6.30 2.45 -11.99
N LEU A 136 6.46 1.13 -12.03
CA LEU A 136 6.63 0.38 -13.28
C LEU A 136 5.44 0.58 -14.22
N LEU A 137 4.22 0.51 -13.69
CA LEU A 137 3.00 0.72 -14.48
C LEU A 137 2.92 2.15 -15.02
N TYR A 138 3.24 3.16 -14.22
CA TYR A 138 3.21 4.56 -14.68
C TYR A 138 4.22 4.80 -15.80
N LEU A 139 5.42 4.24 -15.67
CA LEU A 139 6.43 4.29 -16.72
C LEU A 139 5.91 3.67 -18.02
N GLY A 140 5.33 2.46 -17.96
CA GLY A 140 4.82 1.79 -19.16
C GLY A 140 3.56 2.43 -19.78
N ILE A 141 2.77 3.18 -19.02
CA ILE A 141 1.64 3.96 -19.58
C ILE A 141 2.14 5.26 -20.22
N SER A 142 3.24 5.83 -19.73
CA SER A 142 3.72 7.17 -20.14
C SER A 142 4.79 7.14 -21.24
N MET A 143 5.21 5.95 -21.67
CA MET A 143 6.12 5.73 -22.80
C MET A 143 5.32 5.60 -24.09
#